data_AF-A0A8T4ES73-F1
#
_entry.id   AF-A0A8T4ES73-F1
#
_cell.length_a   1.000
_cell.length_b   1.000
_cell.length_c   1.000
_cell.angle_alpha   90.00
_cell.angle_beta   90.00
_cell.angle_gamma   90.00
#
_symmetry.space_group_name_H-M   'P 1'
#
loop_
_entity.id
_entity.type
_entity.pdbx_description
1 polymer ?
#
loop_
_entity_poly.entity_id
_entity_poly.type
_entity_poly.pdbx_seq_one_letter_code
_entity_poly.pdbx_strand_id
1 'polypeptide(L)'
;MKPDNLEKRIARESTKAEFKQKAKDFLGDAKIYMNQWINPAAFVAATNAAYLWGADQALDFVSREIERGNGLASAASYLLLGAGLVAANVGVKIKGQRIGILQGAKKIYEKNKKKYHDMRERLRKNPRERHSEKEKQMRRRDFIKTGIVGLAMLGTFYATDFKGTMDRFSYDAHRVSDGVKGFVNSFARPESTESKARQKKKGNADNAEIRLTIQSPRTGPFEVPAYLRGKNINGNLYGDYTGIHGVAGDTFNTDFANQLAKLWDKKISRMKSKGERNSTVMEARDNAVKEYSSTRNPTRMTLDQYVEQADKSIDFVSQNINWNDVARLKGLSSSELKLVKSIAGMMTGKDLLAYCLTEFMPDKNDGLKNKLMLDMLLRSAGREYVEFMPAIYDSMTSFGPYQFTSYALFEQGSEARGASLINKALPDSKKIPGSVIGLRGNDHHKAAYMFAINNISELVSRLNRVELDNLWKHHQKNKIALVQYIATAHNKPKDAIKAARLWLAHGCKTKYAQSCSRRILDYAVKTAVNFNAMQAGTGFHTTARVEIPPEALLGKAESKASANQANESYLVTVKKGQNLYRIALQNKTSVQKLKEWNNIYDNNIKPGQKLRIYRGKQ
;
A
#
# COMPACT_ATOMS: atom_id res chain seq x y z
N MET A 1 -53.39 60.89 -2.39
CA MET A 1 -52.43 59.79 -2.14
C MET A 1 -52.33 58.98 -3.41
N LYS A 2 -51.13 58.82 -3.99
CA LYS A 2 -51.00 58.22 -5.34
C LYS A 2 -51.32 56.72 -5.33
N PRO A 3 -52.02 56.18 -6.36
CA PRO A 3 -52.46 54.78 -6.47
C PRO A 3 -51.35 53.73 -6.35
N ASP A 4 -50.11 54.09 -6.68
CA ASP A 4 -48.95 53.20 -6.76
C ASP A 4 -48.53 52.50 -5.45
N ASN A 5 -49.06 52.93 -4.30
CA ASN A 5 -48.69 52.36 -3.00
C ASN A 5 -49.66 51.28 -2.49
N LEU A 6 -50.86 51.16 -3.05
CA LEU A 6 -51.83 50.13 -2.63
C LEU A 6 -51.62 48.81 -3.41
N GLU A 7 -51.38 48.88 -4.72
CA GLU A 7 -51.06 47.70 -5.54
C GLU A 7 -49.76 47.01 -5.11
N LYS A 8 -48.73 47.79 -4.76
CA LYS A 8 -47.46 47.24 -4.23
C LYS A 8 -47.63 46.59 -2.86
N ARG A 9 -48.67 46.95 -2.11
CA ARG A 9 -48.95 46.41 -0.77
C ARG A 9 -49.81 45.15 -0.86
N ILE A 10 -50.81 45.12 -1.75
CA ILE A 10 -51.62 43.92 -2.05
C ILE A 10 -50.77 42.82 -2.71
N ALA A 11 -49.89 43.18 -3.65
CA ALA A 11 -48.96 42.23 -4.29
C ALA A 11 -47.90 41.65 -3.32
N ARG A 12 -47.57 42.38 -2.24
CA ARG A 12 -46.64 41.92 -1.19
C ARG A 12 -47.31 41.02 -0.15
N GLU A 13 -48.62 41.17 0.06
CA GLU A 13 -49.36 40.33 1.00
C GLU A 13 -49.83 39.00 0.37
N SER A 14 -50.18 39.00 -0.93
CA SER A 14 -50.48 37.76 -1.67
C SER A 14 -49.26 36.83 -1.80
N THR A 15 -48.08 37.40 -2.10
CA THR A 15 -46.81 36.65 -2.17
C THR A 15 -46.34 36.12 -0.82
N LYS A 16 -46.65 36.80 0.29
CA LYS A 16 -46.35 36.30 1.65
C LYS A 16 -47.25 35.13 2.06
N ALA A 17 -48.51 35.13 1.65
CA ALA A 17 -49.46 34.04 1.93
C ALA A 17 -49.12 32.79 1.11
N GLU A 18 -48.82 32.93 -0.18
CA GLU A 18 -48.34 31.83 -1.03
C GLU A 18 -47.00 31.25 -0.55
N PHE A 19 -46.09 32.11 -0.07
CA PHE A 19 -44.80 31.68 0.48
C PHE A 19 -44.96 30.88 1.77
N LYS A 20 -45.88 31.28 2.66
CA LYS A 20 -46.18 30.54 3.90
C LYS A 20 -46.81 29.17 3.62
N GLN A 21 -47.67 29.05 2.60
CA GLN A 21 -48.30 27.80 2.23
C GLN A 21 -47.27 26.83 1.60
N LYS A 22 -46.46 27.30 0.63
CA LYS A 22 -45.37 26.51 0.04
C LYS A 22 -44.29 26.09 1.05
N ALA A 23 -44.01 26.93 2.05
CA ALA A 23 -43.10 26.57 3.13
C ALA A 23 -43.68 25.51 4.08
N LYS A 24 -45.01 25.49 4.30
CA LYS A 24 -45.71 24.45 5.08
C LYS A 24 -45.74 23.12 4.34
N ASP A 25 -46.00 23.14 3.04
CA ASP A 25 -46.01 21.95 2.19
C ASP A 25 -44.59 21.35 2.07
N PHE A 26 -43.57 22.21 1.88
CA PHE A 26 -42.15 21.81 1.89
C PHE A 26 -41.68 21.26 3.25
N LEU A 27 -42.14 21.83 4.37
CA LEU A 27 -41.83 21.30 5.71
C LEU A 27 -42.57 19.98 6.01
N GLY A 28 -43.74 19.77 5.41
CA GLY A 28 -44.47 18.49 5.44
C GLY A 28 -43.71 17.39 4.69
N ASP A 29 -43.24 17.69 3.49
CA ASP A 29 -42.45 16.76 2.67
C ASP A 29 -41.03 16.54 3.23
N ALA A 30 -40.37 17.59 3.73
CA ALA A 30 -39.04 17.49 4.34
C ALA A 30 -39.01 16.67 5.64
N LYS A 31 -40.15 16.47 6.31
CA LYS A 31 -40.24 15.63 7.51
C LYS A 31 -40.10 14.14 7.20
N ILE A 32 -40.42 13.72 5.97
CA ILE A 32 -40.20 12.35 5.47
C ILE A 32 -38.72 12.13 5.11
N TYR A 33 -37.99 13.18 4.75
CA TYR A 33 -36.58 13.11 4.32
C TYR A 33 -35.55 13.44 5.41
N MET A 34 -35.96 13.86 6.61
CA MET A 34 -35.03 14.29 7.67
C MET A 34 -34.30 13.15 8.42
N ASN A 35 -34.51 11.88 8.05
CA ASN A 35 -33.85 10.76 8.73
C ASN A 35 -32.67 10.12 7.99
N GLN A 36 -32.18 10.67 6.87
CA GLN A 36 -31.00 10.12 6.18
C GLN A 36 -30.11 11.22 5.61
N TRP A 37 -28.97 11.46 6.26
CA TRP A 37 -27.91 12.34 5.75
C TRP A 37 -27.04 11.63 4.70
N ILE A 38 -26.53 12.44 3.75
CA ILE A 38 -25.45 12.25 2.74
C ILE A 38 -25.95 12.04 1.28
N ASN A 39 -26.11 13.15 0.52
CA ASN A 39 -26.16 13.12 -0.96
C ASN A 39 -25.40 14.32 -1.61
N PRO A 40 -24.40 14.06 -2.49
CA PRO A 40 -23.66 15.07 -3.30
C PRO A 40 -24.50 15.96 -4.22
N ALA A 41 -25.74 15.58 -4.55
CA ALA A 41 -26.64 16.41 -5.34
C ALA A 41 -27.02 17.74 -4.65
N ALA A 42 -27.03 17.77 -3.31
CA ALA A 42 -27.28 18.98 -2.53
C ALA A 42 -26.14 20.02 -2.67
N PHE A 43 -24.89 19.55 -2.84
CA PHE A 43 -23.73 20.40 -3.10
C PHE A 43 -23.86 21.08 -4.48
N VAL A 44 -24.27 20.33 -5.50
CA VAL A 44 -24.47 20.87 -6.86
C VAL A 44 -25.69 21.81 -6.91
N ALA A 45 -26.78 21.48 -6.22
CA ALA A 45 -27.97 22.33 -6.14
C ALA A 45 -27.69 23.65 -5.39
N ALA A 46 -26.92 23.63 -4.29
CA ALA A 46 -26.53 24.84 -3.55
C ALA A 46 -25.56 25.73 -4.36
N THR A 47 -24.67 25.12 -5.15
CA THR A 47 -23.77 25.85 -6.05
C THR A 47 -24.54 26.54 -7.17
N ASN A 48 -25.57 25.89 -7.71
CA ASN A 48 -26.46 26.47 -8.72
C ASN A 48 -27.43 27.53 -8.14
N ALA A 49 -27.88 27.37 -6.89
CA ALA A 49 -28.70 28.37 -6.20
C ALA A 49 -27.90 29.64 -5.85
N ALA A 50 -26.63 29.50 -5.44
CA ALA A 50 -25.72 30.62 -5.22
C ALA A 50 -25.29 31.32 -6.52
N TYR A 51 -25.25 30.58 -7.64
CA TYR A 51 -25.06 31.13 -8.98
C TYR A 51 -26.25 31.97 -9.46
N LEU A 52 -27.46 31.71 -8.95
CA LEU A 52 -28.70 32.36 -9.37
C LEU A 52 -29.20 33.48 -8.43
N TRP A 53 -28.50 33.79 -7.33
CA TRP A 53 -28.95 34.84 -6.40
C TRP A 53 -27.83 35.71 -5.82
N GLY A 54 -28.01 37.03 -5.92
CA GLY A 54 -27.00 38.07 -5.73
C GLY A 54 -26.36 38.13 -4.34
N ALA A 55 -25.06 38.44 -4.36
CA ALA A 55 -24.12 38.41 -3.23
C ALA A 55 -24.50 39.25 -1.99
N ASP A 56 -25.41 40.21 -2.10
CA ASP A 56 -25.79 41.09 -1.00
C ASP A 56 -26.56 40.38 0.12
N GLN A 57 -27.39 39.38 -0.20
CA GLN A 57 -28.12 38.63 0.84
C GLN A 57 -27.20 37.66 1.61
N ALA A 58 -26.13 37.18 0.96
CA ALA A 58 -25.14 36.32 1.59
C ALA A 58 -24.29 37.10 2.61
N LEU A 59 -23.94 38.35 2.30
CA LEU A 59 -23.22 39.24 3.21
C LEU A 59 -24.07 39.64 4.42
N ASP A 60 -25.34 39.94 4.22
CA ASP A 60 -26.26 40.34 5.28
C ASP A 60 -26.65 39.18 6.22
N PHE A 61 -26.66 37.95 5.70
CA PHE A 61 -26.80 36.72 6.51
C PHE A 61 -25.54 36.46 7.35
N VAL A 62 -24.35 36.64 6.77
CA VAL A 62 -23.07 36.43 7.46
C VAL A 62 -22.83 37.46 8.58
N SER A 63 -23.18 38.74 8.36
CA SER A 63 -23.12 39.76 9.42
C SER A 63 -24.02 39.39 10.61
N ARG A 64 -25.23 38.88 10.36
CA ARG A 64 -26.18 38.50 11.41
C ARG A 64 -25.75 37.26 12.20
N GLU A 65 -25.03 36.33 11.59
CA GLU A 65 -24.48 35.16 12.29
C GLU A 65 -23.21 35.47 13.11
N ILE A 66 -22.43 36.47 12.67
CA ILE A 66 -21.29 36.99 13.44
C ILE A 66 -21.77 37.71 14.71
N GLU A 67 -22.84 38.51 14.62
CA GLU A 67 -23.43 39.19 15.78
C GLU A 67 -24.07 38.21 16.79
N ARG A 68 -24.42 36.99 16.36
CA ARG A 68 -25.02 35.93 17.20
C ARG A 68 -24.01 34.98 17.87
N GLY A 69 -22.71 35.15 17.63
CA GLY A 69 -21.67 34.39 18.34
C GLY A 69 -21.37 32.98 17.82
N ASN A 70 -21.81 32.63 16.60
CA ASN A 70 -21.59 31.32 16.02
C ASN A 70 -20.25 31.24 15.25
N GLY A 71 -19.19 30.80 15.93
CA GLY A 71 -18.02 30.07 15.38
C GLY A 71 -17.25 30.66 14.19
N LEU A 72 -16.05 31.20 14.46
CA LEU A 72 -15.05 31.75 13.52
C LEU A 72 -14.61 30.87 12.32
N ALA A 73 -14.98 29.58 12.26
CA ALA A 73 -14.56 28.67 11.19
C ALA A 73 -15.38 28.86 9.89
N SER A 74 -16.67 29.18 10.00
CA SER A 74 -17.56 29.41 8.85
C SER A 74 -17.24 30.73 8.15
N ALA A 75 -16.97 31.79 8.92
CA ALA A 75 -16.60 33.11 8.41
C ALA A 75 -15.30 33.09 7.57
N ALA A 76 -14.35 32.20 7.91
CA ALA A 76 -13.10 32.03 7.15
C ALA A 76 -13.34 31.37 5.78
N SER A 77 -14.28 30.44 5.68
CA SER A 77 -14.68 29.81 4.41
C SER A 77 -15.40 30.80 3.49
N TYR A 78 -16.23 31.69 4.03
CA TYR A 78 -16.88 32.77 3.26
C TYR A 78 -15.88 33.83 2.80
N LEU A 79 -14.88 34.18 3.61
CA LEU A 79 -13.77 35.06 3.22
C LEU A 79 -12.92 34.48 2.09
N LEU A 80 -12.70 33.16 2.08
CA LEU A 80 -11.96 32.46 1.01
C LEU A 80 -12.76 32.41 -0.31
N LEU A 81 -14.09 32.27 -0.25
CA LEU A 81 -14.98 32.36 -1.41
C LEU A 81 -15.07 33.80 -1.96
N GLY A 82 -15.15 34.80 -1.07
CA GLY A 82 -15.12 36.22 -1.44
C GLY A 82 -13.78 36.65 -2.04
N ALA A 83 -12.66 36.14 -1.51
CA ALA A 83 -11.33 36.39 -2.06
C ALA A 83 -11.12 35.74 -3.45
N GLY A 84 -11.78 34.60 -3.71
CA GLY A 84 -11.84 33.97 -5.03
C GLY A 84 -12.62 34.79 -6.06
N LEU A 85 -13.69 35.47 -5.65
CA LEU A 85 -14.47 36.37 -6.53
C LEU A 85 -13.74 37.69 -6.83
N VAL A 86 -12.92 38.20 -5.89
CA VAL A 86 -12.04 39.37 -6.12
C VAL A 86 -10.82 39.02 -7.00
N ALA A 87 -10.52 37.73 -7.19
CA ALA A 87 -9.45 37.28 -8.09
C ALA A 87 -9.71 37.60 -9.58
N ALA A 88 -10.91 38.07 -9.92
CA ALA A 88 -11.19 38.77 -11.18
C ALA A 88 -10.92 40.30 -11.04
N ASN A 89 -9.63 40.64 -10.96
CA ASN A 89 -9.04 41.88 -11.48
C ASN A 89 -9.35 43.25 -10.81
N VAL A 90 -8.94 43.47 -9.55
CA VAL A 90 -8.80 44.85 -9.00
C VAL A 90 -7.50 45.03 -8.19
N GLY A 91 -6.70 46.05 -8.52
CA GLY A 91 -5.48 46.41 -7.76
C GLY A 91 -5.78 47.15 -6.45
N VAL A 92 -5.01 46.89 -5.39
CA VAL A 92 -5.17 47.49 -4.04
C VAL A 92 -4.20 48.66 -3.84
N LYS A 93 -4.67 49.76 -3.23
CA LYS A 93 -3.80 50.86 -2.78
C LYS A 93 -3.27 50.59 -1.38
N ILE A 94 -1.96 50.61 -1.19
CA ILE A 94 -1.31 50.57 0.13
C ILE A 94 -0.48 51.84 0.28
N LYS A 95 -0.80 52.66 1.28
CA LYS A 95 -0.15 53.97 1.52
C LYS A 95 -0.14 54.88 0.28
N GLY A 96 -1.29 55.04 -0.36
CA GLY A 96 -1.48 55.96 -1.48
C GLY A 96 -1.03 55.45 -2.85
N GLN A 97 -0.11 54.48 -2.93
CA GLN A 97 0.33 53.89 -4.20
C GLN A 97 -0.47 52.62 -4.56
N ARG A 98 -0.91 52.52 -5.83
CA ARG A 98 -1.45 51.27 -6.39
C ARG A 98 -0.29 50.33 -6.66
N ILE A 99 -0.28 49.18 -6.01
CA ILE A 99 0.73 48.15 -6.21
C ILE A 99 -0.01 46.83 -6.42
N GLY A 100 0.47 46.00 -7.36
CA GLY A 100 -0.09 44.66 -7.58
C GLY A 100 -0.09 43.84 -6.29
N ILE A 101 -1.18 43.12 -6.02
CA ILE A 101 -1.43 42.42 -4.74
C ILE A 101 -0.26 41.48 -4.37
N LEU A 102 0.37 40.82 -5.35
CA LEU A 102 1.53 39.96 -5.15
C LEU A 102 2.78 40.71 -4.65
N GLN A 103 3.04 41.91 -5.17
CA GLN A 103 4.15 42.76 -4.72
C GLN A 103 3.87 43.32 -3.30
N GLY A 104 2.62 43.67 -3.00
CA GLY A 104 2.20 44.07 -1.65
C GLY A 104 2.36 42.93 -0.63
N ALA A 105 1.91 41.73 -0.97
CA ALA A 105 2.02 40.54 -0.12
C ALA A 105 3.48 40.14 0.13
N LYS A 106 4.34 40.18 -0.90
CA LYS A 106 5.78 39.92 -0.76
C LYS A 106 6.45 40.91 0.19
N LYS A 107 6.08 42.20 0.12
CA LYS A 107 6.64 43.25 0.99
C LYS A 107 6.22 43.07 2.46
N ILE A 108 4.98 42.62 2.70
CA ILE A 108 4.47 42.31 4.05
C ILE A 108 5.15 41.06 4.61
N TYR A 109 5.33 40.02 3.79
CA TYR A 109 6.01 38.78 4.17
C TYR A 109 7.46 39.04 4.60
N GLU A 110 8.26 39.73 3.78
CA GLU A 110 9.66 40.03 4.11
C GLU A 110 9.79 40.93 5.34
N LYS A 111 8.87 41.89 5.54
CA LYS A 111 8.83 42.73 6.74
C LYS A 111 8.59 41.91 8.02
N ASN A 112 7.67 40.96 7.99
CA ASN A 112 7.34 40.12 9.14
C ASN A 112 8.44 39.08 9.43
N LYS A 113 9.07 38.55 8.37
CA LYS A 113 10.22 37.66 8.47
C LYS A 113 11.41 38.31 9.18
N LYS A 114 11.74 39.56 8.83
CA LYS A 114 12.82 40.33 9.50
C LYS A 114 12.50 40.59 10.98
N LYS A 115 11.27 41.00 11.29
CA LYS A 115 10.82 41.26 12.66
C LYS A 115 10.91 40.02 13.56
N TYR A 116 10.67 38.83 13.00
CA TYR A 116 10.81 37.56 13.70
C TYR A 116 12.28 37.19 13.96
N HIS A 117 13.15 37.45 12.99
CA HIS A 117 14.59 37.20 13.13
C HIS A 117 15.23 38.07 14.22
N ASP A 118 14.95 39.38 14.23
CA ASP A 118 15.50 40.32 15.21
C ASP A 118 15.03 40.00 16.65
N MET A 119 13.80 39.51 16.80
CA MET A 119 13.25 39.04 18.07
C MET A 119 13.93 37.76 18.56
N ARG A 120 14.23 36.80 17.68
CA ARG A 120 14.93 35.55 18.03
C ARG A 120 16.35 35.81 18.52
N GLU A 121 17.05 36.75 17.89
CA GLU A 121 18.38 37.19 18.32
C GLU A 121 18.34 37.89 19.69
N ARG A 122 17.32 38.72 19.96
CA ARG A 122 17.10 39.32 21.29
C ARG A 122 16.88 38.27 22.39
N LEU A 123 16.05 37.26 22.13
CA LEU A 123 15.74 36.19 23.08
C LEU A 123 16.95 35.27 23.35
N ARG A 124 17.83 35.09 22.37
CA ARG A 124 19.09 34.35 22.54
C ARG A 124 20.04 35.06 23.50
N LYS A 125 19.97 36.39 23.59
CA LYS A 125 20.85 37.23 24.44
C LYS A 125 20.33 37.43 25.87
N ASN A 126 19.04 37.21 26.15
CA ASN A 126 18.49 37.35 27.52
C ASN A 126 17.39 36.29 27.83
N PRO A 127 17.77 35.06 28.25
CA PRO A 127 16.85 33.93 28.36
C PRO A 127 15.92 33.93 29.60
N ARG A 128 15.95 34.95 30.46
CA ARG A 128 15.15 35.02 31.70
C ARG A 128 13.92 35.96 31.65
N GLU A 129 13.61 36.58 30.52
CA GLU A 129 12.36 37.36 30.39
C GLU A 129 11.13 36.45 30.43
N ARG A 130 10.33 36.53 31.51
CA ARG A 130 9.02 35.87 31.61
C ARG A 130 7.98 36.67 30.81
N HIS A 131 7.29 35.99 29.90
CA HIS A 131 6.29 36.63 29.05
C HIS A 131 4.90 36.76 29.69
N SER A 132 4.21 37.87 29.43
CA SER A 132 2.77 38.01 29.67
C SER A 132 1.95 37.25 28.61
N GLU A 133 0.74 36.76 28.95
CA GLU A 133 -0.10 35.98 28.02
C GLU A 133 -0.47 36.75 26.74
N LYS A 134 -0.51 38.09 26.79
CA LYS A 134 -0.70 38.93 25.60
C LYS A 134 0.40 38.74 24.56
N GLU A 135 1.65 38.52 24.96
CA GLU A 135 2.77 38.28 24.04
C GLU A 135 2.77 36.86 23.46
N LYS A 136 2.25 35.87 24.20
CA LYS A 136 2.04 34.50 23.67
C LYS A 136 0.90 34.45 22.65
N GLN A 137 -0.18 35.21 22.87
CA GLN A 137 -1.26 35.35 21.91
C GLN A 137 -0.84 36.13 20.65
N MET A 138 -0.03 37.19 20.81
CA MET A 138 0.51 37.94 19.67
C MET A 138 1.43 37.04 18.80
N ARG A 139 2.25 36.19 19.44
CA ARG A 139 3.08 35.15 18.78
C ARG A 139 2.26 34.16 17.95
N ARG A 140 1.13 33.67 18.49
CA ARG A 140 0.24 32.76 17.75
C ARG A 140 -0.40 33.46 16.56
N ARG A 141 -0.89 34.68 16.76
CA ARG A 141 -1.56 35.46 15.73
C ARG A 141 -0.65 35.81 14.55
N ASP A 142 0.59 36.23 14.81
CA ASP A 142 1.52 36.66 13.76
C ASP A 142 2.16 35.47 13.01
N PHE A 143 2.33 34.33 13.69
CA PHE A 143 2.72 33.05 13.07
C PHE A 143 1.62 32.51 12.14
N ILE A 144 0.36 32.54 12.59
CA ILE A 144 -0.81 32.16 11.79
C ILE A 144 -0.96 33.08 10.57
N LYS A 145 -0.81 34.40 10.74
CA LYS A 145 -0.84 35.35 9.61
C LYS A 145 0.24 35.08 8.58
N THR A 146 1.44 34.71 9.00
CA THR A 146 2.56 34.39 8.10
C THR A 146 2.32 33.07 7.35
N GLY A 147 1.78 32.05 8.03
CA GLY A 147 1.39 30.78 7.41
C GLY A 147 0.26 30.92 6.41
N ILE A 148 -0.76 31.73 6.71
CA ILE A 148 -1.88 32.01 5.81
C ILE A 148 -1.42 32.74 4.55
N VAL A 149 -0.54 33.73 4.68
CA VAL A 149 0.03 34.46 3.53
C VAL A 149 0.89 33.52 2.66
N GLY A 150 1.67 32.61 3.26
CA GLY A 150 2.44 31.60 2.53
C GLY A 150 1.56 30.61 1.76
N LEU A 151 0.45 30.16 2.37
CA LEU A 151 -0.53 29.27 1.73
C LEU A 151 -1.30 29.97 0.60
N ALA A 152 -1.63 31.25 0.76
CA ALA A 152 -2.27 32.05 -0.28
C ALA A 152 -1.33 32.26 -1.49
N MET A 153 -0.04 32.49 -1.27
CA MET A 153 0.96 32.57 -2.35
C MET A 153 1.14 31.24 -3.09
N LEU A 154 1.12 30.11 -2.37
CA LEU A 154 1.16 28.77 -2.97
C LEU A 154 -0.07 28.52 -3.85
N GLY A 155 -1.27 28.92 -3.39
CA GLY A 155 -2.50 28.81 -4.17
C GLY A 155 -2.51 29.68 -5.42
N THR A 156 -1.94 30.90 -5.36
CA THR A 156 -1.83 31.78 -6.55
C THR A 156 -0.79 31.28 -7.55
N PHE A 157 0.34 30.71 -7.08
CA PHE A 157 1.34 30.08 -7.95
C PHE A 157 0.78 28.85 -8.68
N TYR A 158 -0.10 28.09 -8.01
CA TYR A 158 -0.79 26.93 -8.59
C TYR A 158 -1.84 27.30 -9.65
N ALA A 159 -2.39 28.52 -9.61
CA ALA A 159 -3.45 28.95 -10.51
C ALA A 159 -2.96 29.54 -11.84
N THR A 160 -1.68 29.92 -11.95
CA THR A 160 -1.16 30.68 -13.11
C THR A 160 -0.30 29.92 -14.11
N ASP A 161 -0.05 28.61 -13.93
CA ASP A 161 0.70 27.82 -14.92
C ASP A 161 0.07 26.45 -15.18
N PHE A 162 -1.01 26.46 -15.96
CA PHE A 162 -1.74 25.26 -16.35
C PHE A 162 -1.50 24.93 -17.83
N LYS A 163 -0.27 24.51 -18.17
CA LYS A 163 -0.04 23.52 -19.26
C LYS A 163 1.32 22.83 -19.31
N GLY A 164 2.31 23.18 -18.48
CA GLY A 164 3.67 22.60 -18.59
C GLY A 164 4.11 21.63 -17.48
N THR A 165 3.50 21.68 -16.30
CA THR A 165 4.16 21.20 -15.07
C THR A 165 3.63 19.85 -14.54
N MET A 166 2.49 19.37 -15.03
CA MET A 166 1.93 18.06 -14.61
C MET A 166 2.73 16.85 -15.10
N ASP A 167 3.59 16.99 -16.12
CA ASP A 167 4.45 15.89 -16.57
C ASP A 167 5.74 15.72 -15.74
N ARG A 168 6.03 16.62 -14.78
CA ARG A 168 7.28 16.56 -14.00
C ARG A 168 7.17 16.41 -12.49
N PHE A 169 5.99 16.44 -11.88
CA PHE A 169 5.88 16.26 -10.42
C PHE A 169 4.74 15.31 -10.02
N SER A 170 5.00 14.00 -10.15
CA SER A 170 4.24 12.94 -9.48
C SER A 170 4.83 12.63 -8.09
N TYR A 171 5.05 13.67 -7.28
CA TYR A 171 5.43 13.50 -5.88
C TYR A 171 4.93 14.69 -5.04
N ASP A 172 4.22 14.37 -3.95
CA ASP A 172 3.92 15.22 -2.79
C ASP A 172 2.74 16.22 -2.77
N ALA A 173 1.68 16.04 -3.58
CA ALA A 173 0.41 16.74 -3.31
C ALA A 173 -0.35 16.20 -2.06
N HIS A 174 -0.26 14.89 -1.78
CA HIS A 174 -0.95 14.28 -0.63
C HIS A 174 -0.30 14.59 0.72
N ARG A 175 1.03 14.70 0.77
CA ARG A 175 1.78 14.98 2.00
C ARG A 175 1.47 16.36 2.60
N VAL A 176 1.20 17.35 1.75
CA VAL A 176 0.81 18.69 2.18
C VAL A 176 -0.63 18.69 2.72
N SER A 177 -1.54 17.95 2.08
CA SER A 177 -2.94 17.82 2.55
C SER A 177 -3.04 17.11 3.90
N ASP A 178 -2.27 16.03 4.08
CA ASP A 178 -2.28 15.26 5.32
C ASP A 178 -1.57 15.99 6.48
N GLY A 179 -0.52 16.77 6.17
CA GLY A 179 0.13 17.66 7.14
C GLY A 179 -0.81 18.74 7.66
N VAL A 180 -1.65 19.31 6.78
CA VAL A 180 -2.65 20.33 7.16
C VAL A 180 -3.79 19.71 7.97
N LYS A 181 -4.29 18.52 7.61
CA LYS A 181 -5.33 17.80 8.37
C LYS A 181 -4.84 17.38 9.77
N GLY A 182 -3.61 16.88 9.87
CA GLY A 182 -2.99 16.55 11.17
C GLY A 182 -2.81 17.76 12.07
N PHE A 183 -2.49 18.93 11.47
CA PHE A 183 -2.34 20.19 12.20
C PHE A 183 -3.67 20.75 12.70
N VAL A 184 -4.73 20.73 11.89
CA VAL A 184 -6.08 21.21 12.26
C VAL A 184 -6.68 20.36 13.39
N ASN A 185 -6.49 19.03 13.35
CA ASN A 185 -6.99 18.13 14.40
C ASN A 185 -6.25 18.30 15.74
N SER A 186 -5.07 18.91 15.76
CA SER A 186 -4.34 19.19 17.01
C SER A 186 -4.94 20.34 17.83
N PHE A 187 -5.83 21.15 17.24
CA PHE A 187 -6.52 22.26 17.92
C PHE A 187 -7.99 21.99 18.24
N ALA A 188 -8.56 20.87 17.80
CA ALA A 188 -9.98 20.54 17.89
C ALA A 188 -10.34 19.57 19.03
N ARG A 189 -9.70 19.69 20.20
CA ARG A 189 -10.19 19.03 21.43
C ARG A 189 -10.97 20.05 22.27
N PRO A 190 -12.28 19.87 22.47
CA PRO A 190 -12.97 20.51 23.58
C PRO A 190 -12.49 19.85 24.88
N GLU A 191 -12.17 20.65 25.90
CA GLU A 191 -11.97 20.14 27.26
C GLU A 191 -13.30 19.57 27.77
N SER A 192 -13.42 18.24 27.85
CA SER A 192 -14.53 17.61 28.55
C SER A 192 -14.25 17.56 30.06
N THR A 193 -15.31 17.85 30.81
CA THR A 193 -15.40 18.02 32.26
C THR A 193 -15.02 16.78 33.10
N GLU A 194 -14.70 15.64 32.48
CA GLU A 194 -14.21 14.42 33.17
C GLU A 194 -12.74 14.54 33.65
N SER A 195 -11.98 15.51 33.14
CA SER A 195 -10.56 15.71 33.48
C SER A 195 -10.32 16.14 34.94
N LYS A 196 -11.28 16.87 35.54
CA LYS A 196 -11.15 17.37 36.93
C LYS A 196 -11.43 16.31 38.00
N ALA A 197 -12.18 15.25 37.68
CA ALA A 197 -12.45 14.16 38.62
C ALA A 197 -11.29 13.15 38.74
N ARG A 198 -10.45 13.02 37.69
CA ARG A 198 -9.29 12.11 37.69
C ARG A 198 -8.01 12.70 38.30
N GLN A 199 -7.90 14.01 38.46
CA GLN A 199 -6.70 14.63 39.05
C GLN A 199 -6.63 14.54 40.59
N LYS A 200 -7.73 14.22 41.29
CA LYS A 200 -7.74 14.05 42.76
C LYS A 200 -7.41 12.64 43.26
N LYS A 201 -7.21 11.66 42.37
CA LYS A 201 -6.86 10.26 42.72
C LYS A 201 -5.51 9.80 42.15
N LYS A 202 -4.63 10.72 41.75
CA LYS A 202 -3.22 10.44 41.43
C LYS A 202 -2.32 10.85 42.60
N GLY A 203 -2.27 9.98 43.60
CA GLY A 203 -1.23 9.94 44.60
C GLY A 203 -1.04 8.47 44.96
N ASN A 204 0.15 7.93 44.69
CA ASN A 204 0.59 6.55 44.92
C ASN A 204 -0.03 5.45 44.05
N ALA A 205 0.59 5.21 42.88
CA ALA A 205 0.77 3.86 42.32
C ALA A 205 1.81 3.95 41.18
N ASP A 206 3.08 4.01 41.56
CA ASP A 206 4.19 3.73 40.65
C ASP A 206 4.24 2.23 40.33
N ASN A 207 4.59 1.90 39.09
CA ASN A 207 4.94 0.58 38.56
C ASN A 207 3.93 -0.56 38.75
N ALA A 208 2.94 -0.63 37.85
CA ALA A 208 2.28 -1.89 37.53
C ALA A 208 2.36 -2.15 36.02
N GLU A 209 3.29 -3.02 35.65
CA GLU A 209 3.25 -3.83 34.43
C GLU A 209 1.80 -4.30 34.20
N ILE A 210 1.20 -4.02 33.04
CA ILE A 210 -0.09 -4.61 32.68
C ILE A 210 0.16 -6.10 32.41
N ARG A 211 0.20 -6.90 33.49
CA ARG A 211 -0.02 -8.34 33.41
C ARG A 211 -1.49 -8.56 33.14
N LEU A 212 -1.86 -8.54 31.86
CA LEU A 212 -3.05 -9.25 31.40
C LEU A 212 -2.91 -10.68 31.90
N THR A 213 -3.76 -11.09 32.83
CA THR A 213 -3.83 -12.46 33.33
C THR A 213 -4.40 -13.32 32.19
N ILE A 214 -3.55 -13.66 31.23
CA ILE A 214 -3.84 -14.61 30.16
C ILE A 214 -3.98 -15.97 30.85
N GLN A 215 -5.22 -16.42 31.08
CA GLN A 215 -5.45 -17.84 31.34
C GLN A 215 -4.96 -18.59 30.10
N SER A 216 -3.85 -19.31 30.26
CA SER A 216 -2.94 -19.73 29.20
C SER A 216 -3.63 -20.53 28.06
N PRO A 217 -3.38 -20.19 26.78
CA PRO A 217 -3.56 -21.16 25.71
C PRO A 217 -2.52 -22.27 25.92
N ARG A 218 -3.02 -23.52 26.00
CA ARG A 218 -2.25 -24.73 26.39
C ARG A 218 -0.85 -24.74 25.78
N THR A 219 0.12 -24.50 26.64
CA THR A 219 1.57 -24.63 26.43
C THR A 219 1.92 -26.08 26.12
N GLY A 220 2.99 -26.27 25.34
CA GLY A 220 3.49 -27.59 24.93
C GLY A 220 4.06 -28.40 26.10
N PRO A 221 4.50 -29.65 25.83
CA PRO A 221 5.40 -29.91 24.73
C PRO A 221 4.69 -30.20 23.39
N PHE A 222 5.10 -29.49 22.34
CA PHE A 222 4.74 -29.79 20.95
C PHE A 222 5.91 -30.50 20.27
N GLU A 223 5.62 -31.48 19.42
CA GLU A 223 6.65 -32.18 18.67
C GLU A 223 7.29 -31.31 17.59
N VAL A 224 8.60 -31.41 17.45
CA VAL A 224 9.35 -30.87 16.33
C VAL A 224 9.44 -31.95 15.24
N PRO A 225 9.08 -31.65 13.97
CA PRO A 225 9.26 -32.58 12.86
C PRO A 225 10.70 -33.09 12.78
N ALA A 226 10.89 -34.39 12.55
CA ALA A 226 12.22 -35.03 12.57
C ALA A 226 13.27 -34.31 11.70
N TYR A 227 12.86 -33.83 10.51
CA TYR A 227 13.72 -33.07 9.61
C TYR A 227 14.26 -31.76 10.22
N LEU A 228 13.49 -31.12 11.12
CA LEU A 228 13.86 -29.85 11.75
C LEU A 228 14.73 -30.04 12.99
N ARG A 229 14.72 -31.23 13.61
CA ARG A 229 15.52 -31.53 14.81
C ARG A 229 17.01 -31.42 14.51
N GLY A 230 17.77 -30.88 15.45
CA GLY A 230 19.21 -30.64 15.27
C GLY A 230 19.55 -29.47 14.32
N LYS A 231 18.57 -28.89 13.61
CA LYS A 231 18.81 -27.70 12.78
C LYS A 231 18.82 -26.44 13.65
N ASN A 232 19.74 -25.52 13.34
CA ASN A 232 19.77 -24.19 13.95
C ASN A 232 18.61 -23.34 13.39
N ILE A 233 17.72 -22.92 14.29
CA ILE A 233 16.62 -22.00 14.00
C ILE A 233 16.76 -20.66 14.74
N ASN A 234 17.90 -20.43 15.40
CA ASN A 234 18.21 -19.21 16.11
C ASN A 234 18.42 -18.00 15.18
N GLY A 235 18.14 -16.81 15.72
CA GLY A 235 18.50 -15.53 15.10
C GLY A 235 17.82 -15.25 13.76
N ASN A 236 16.84 -16.07 13.37
CA ASN A 236 16.12 -15.95 12.12
C ASN A 236 14.61 -16.00 12.36
N LEU A 237 13.87 -15.76 11.28
CA LEU A 237 12.42 -15.62 11.31
C LEU A 237 11.70 -16.90 11.79
N TYR A 238 12.29 -18.09 11.66
CA TYR A 238 11.70 -19.32 12.21
C TYR A 238 11.70 -19.35 13.74
N GLY A 239 12.80 -18.93 14.36
CA GLY A 239 12.85 -18.79 15.81
C GLY A 239 11.86 -17.74 16.31
N ASP A 240 11.70 -16.64 15.57
CA ASP A 240 10.66 -15.64 15.87
C ASP A 240 9.24 -16.21 15.75
N TYR A 241 8.98 -17.10 14.78
CA TYR A 241 7.64 -17.69 14.60
C TYR A 241 7.30 -18.74 15.65
N THR A 242 8.31 -19.47 16.12
CA THR A 242 8.09 -20.64 16.97
C THR A 242 8.37 -20.39 18.44
N GLY A 243 9.13 -19.35 18.77
CA GLY A 243 9.69 -19.16 20.10
C GLY A 243 10.90 -20.07 20.39
N ILE A 244 11.34 -20.90 19.44
CA ILE A 244 12.51 -21.76 19.64
C ILE A 244 13.78 -20.94 19.40
N HIS A 245 14.69 -21.00 20.36
CA HIS A 245 15.99 -20.35 20.31
C HIS A 245 17.10 -21.40 20.31
N GLY A 246 18.04 -21.29 19.37
CA GLY A 246 19.15 -22.24 19.25
C GLY A 246 18.87 -23.37 18.25
N VAL A 247 19.25 -24.58 18.65
CA VAL A 247 19.05 -25.82 17.91
C VAL A 247 17.69 -26.42 18.29
N ALA A 248 16.90 -26.83 17.30
CA ALA A 248 15.61 -27.44 17.56
C ALA A 248 15.78 -28.83 18.22
N GLY A 249 15.20 -29.03 19.40
CA GLY A 249 15.13 -30.34 20.08
C GLY A 249 14.01 -31.23 19.54
N ASP A 250 13.66 -32.29 20.26
CA ASP A 250 12.54 -33.17 19.91
C ASP A 250 11.17 -32.53 20.14
N THR A 251 11.08 -31.66 21.14
CA THR A 251 9.87 -30.92 21.48
C THR A 251 10.19 -29.47 21.78
N PHE A 252 9.16 -28.62 21.79
CA PHE A 252 9.27 -27.23 22.23
C PHE A 252 8.04 -26.80 23.01
N ASN A 253 8.22 -25.76 23.84
CA ASN A 253 7.15 -25.17 24.61
C ASN A 253 7.12 -23.66 24.37
N THR A 254 5.99 -23.17 23.84
CA THR A 254 5.80 -21.77 23.49
C THR A 254 4.43 -21.30 23.91
N ASP A 255 4.39 -20.19 24.63
CA ASP A 255 3.20 -19.35 24.75
C ASP A 255 3.02 -18.55 23.46
N PHE A 256 2.16 -19.05 22.57
CA PHE A 256 1.94 -18.43 21.27
C PHE A 256 1.25 -17.06 21.37
N ALA A 257 0.49 -16.77 22.43
CA ALA A 257 -0.12 -15.44 22.58
C ALA A 257 0.97 -14.40 22.85
N ASN A 258 1.88 -14.70 23.78
CA ASN A 258 3.05 -13.88 24.02
C ASN A 258 3.98 -13.82 22.80
N GLN A 259 4.16 -14.94 22.09
CA GLN A 259 5.00 -14.96 20.89
C GLN A 259 4.43 -14.09 19.76
N LEU A 260 3.10 -14.09 19.57
CA LEU A 260 2.43 -13.21 18.61
C LEU A 260 2.66 -11.74 18.96
N ALA A 261 2.52 -11.38 20.24
CA ALA A 261 2.80 -10.02 20.71
C ALA A 261 4.24 -9.60 20.40
N LYS A 262 5.22 -10.48 20.67
CA LYS A 262 6.64 -10.23 20.34
C LYS A 262 6.88 -9.98 18.85
N LEU A 263 6.22 -10.74 17.96
CA LEU A 263 6.32 -10.55 16.51
C LEU A 263 5.85 -9.15 16.09
N TRP A 264 4.71 -8.72 16.61
CA TRP A 264 4.17 -7.40 16.32
C TRP A 264 5.01 -6.27 16.92
N ASP A 265 5.47 -6.43 18.15
CA ASP A 265 6.34 -5.45 18.81
C ASP A 265 7.67 -5.31 18.07
N LYS A 266 8.20 -6.41 17.51
CA LYS A 266 9.37 -6.39 16.61
C LYS A 266 9.10 -5.60 15.31
N LYS A 267 7.95 -5.80 14.66
CA LYS A 267 7.55 -5.00 13.47
C LYS A 267 7.46 -3.52 13.81
N ILE A 268 6.75 -3.16 14.88
CA ILE A 268 6.57 -1.77 15.31
C ILE A 268 7.90 -1.13 15.67
N SER A 269 8.78 -1.86 16.36
CA SER A 269 10.11 -1.35 16.75
C SER A 269 10.98 -1.05 15.52
N ARG A 270 10.98 -1.94 14.52
CA ARG A 270 11.68 -1.73 13.24
C ARG A 270 11.12 -0.58 12.43
N MET A 271 9.80 -0.40 12.42
CA MET A 271 9.15 0.74 11.77
C MET A 271 9.58 2.05 12.46
N LYS A 272 9.49 2.10 13.80
CA LYS A 272 9.90 3.28 14.58
C LYS A 272 11.39 3.60 14.43
N SER A 273 12.26 2.60 14.35
CA SER A 273 13.71 2.82 14.15
C SER A 273 14.04 3.44 12.79
N LYS A 274 13.15 3.35 11.80
CA LYS A 274 13.25 4.04 10.51
C LYS A 274 12.62 5.44 10.51
N GLY A 275 12.09 5.90 11.67
CA GLY A 275 11.35 7.15 11.78
C GLY A 275 9.92 7.08 11.24
N GLU A 276 9.41 5.88 10.94
CA GLU A 276 8.09 5.68 10.36
C GLU A 276 7.03 5.48 11.45
N ARG A 277 5.79 5.92 11.18
CA ARG A 277 4.64 5.73 12.08
C ARG A 277 3.41 5.37 11.26
N ASN A 278 2.71 4.33 11.67
CA ASN A 278 1.49 3.87 11.04
C ASN A 278 0.49 3.46 12.13
N SER A 279 -0.57 4.24 12.32
CA SER A 279 -1.59 3.98 13.35
C SER A 279 -2.39 2.72 13.04
N THR A 280 -2.63 2.41 11.77
CA THR A 280 -3.32 1.20 11.34
C THR A 280 -2.52 -0.06 11.69
N VAL A 281 -1.20 -0.01 11.66
CA VAL A 281 -0.34 -1.12 12.13
C VAL A 281 -0.48 -1.32 13.64
N MET A 282 -0.59 -0.25 14.41
CA MET A 282 -0.77 -0.34 15.88
C MET A 282 -2.15 -0.91 16.23
N GLU A 283 -3.20 -0.47 15.54
CA GLU A 283 -4.55 -1.01 15.70
C GLU A 283 -4.64 -2.48 15.29
N ALA A 284 -4.03 -2.85 14.15
CA ALA A 284 -3.97 -4.23 13.70
C ALA A 284 -3.25 -5.14 14.72
N ARG A 285 -2.15 -4.65 15.31
CA ARG A 285 -1.45 -5.33 16.41
C ARG A 285 -2.36 -5.58 17.60
N ASP A 286 -3.05 -4.56 18.09
CA ASP A 286 -3.88 -4.66 19.29
C ASP A 286 -5.05 -5.61 19.07
N ASN A 287 -5.69 -5.54 17.90
CA ASN A 287 -6.78 -6.45 17.54
C ASN A 287 -6.28 -7.90 17.39
N ALA A 288 -5.21 -8.13 16.65
CA ALA A 288 -4.63 -9.46 16.42
C ALA A 288 -4.23 -10.15 17.73
N VAL A 289 -3.49 -9.45 18.59
CA VAL A 289 -3.04 -9.99 19.88
C VAL A 289 -4.22 -10.27 20.80
N LYS A 290 -5.19 -9.34 20.89
CA LYS A 290 -6.39 -9.53 21.71
C LYS A 290 -7.21 -10.72 21.25
N GLU A 291 -7.49 -10.81 19.95
CA GLU A 291 -8.32 -11.87 19.37
C GLU A 291 -7.69 -13.25 19.57
N TYR A 292 -6.41 -13.40 19.23
CA TYR A 292 -5.70 -14.66 19.45
C TYR A 292 -5.61 -15.02 20.94
N SER A 293 -5.30 -14.06 21.82
CA SER A 293 -5.22 -14.32 23.27
C SER A 293 -6.58 -14.71 23.88
N SER A 294 -7.68 -14.27 23.28
CA SER A 294 -9.04 -14.65 23.69
C SER A 294 -9.50 -16.00 23.12
N THR A 295 -8.76 -16.56 22.17
CA THR A 295 -9.09 -17.83 21.52
C THR A 295 -8.74 -18.99 22.44
N ARG A 296 -9.75 -19.57 23.10
CA ARG A 296 -9.55 -20.68 24.04
C ARG A 296 -8.99 -21.95 23.40
N ASN A 297 -9.47 -22.27 22.19
CA ASN A 297 -9.07 -23.45 21.43
C ASN A 297 -8.76 -23.04 19.98
N PRO A 298 -7.50 -22.71 19.67
CA PRO A 298 -7.10 -22.44 18.29
C PRO A 298 -7.38 -23.65 17.39
N THR A 299 -7.79 -23.41 16.15
CA THR A 299 -8.12 -24.45 15.19
C THR A 299 -6.81 -25.08 14.67
N ARG A 300 -6.36 -26.11 15.38
CA ARG A 300 -5.17 -26.90 15.01
C ARG A 300 -5.50 -27.87 13.88
N MET A 301 -4.60 -27.95 12.92
CA MET A 301 -4.80 -28.75 11.72
C MET A 301 -3.48 -29.16 11.08
N THR A 302 -3.54 -30.14 10.19
CA THR A 302 -2.41 -30.50 9.33
C THR A 302 -2.31 -29.53 8.15
N LEU A 303 -1.13 -29.47 7.53
CA LEU A 303 -0.95 -28.75 6.28
C LEU A 303 -1.86 -29.29 5.16
N ASP A 304 -2.11 -30.60 5.10
CA ASP A 304 -2.99 -31.19 4.08
C ASP A 304 -4.44 -30.72 4.26
N GLN A 305 -4.94 -30.62 5.49
CA GLN A 305 -6.25 -30.04 5.77
C GLN A 305 -6.29 -28.55 5.38
N TYR A 306 -5.17 -27.84 5.51
CA TYR A 306 -5.06 -26.43 5.13
C TYR A 306 -5.00 -26.25 3.60
N VAL A 307 -4.36 -27.18 2.89
CA VAL A 307 -4.44 -27.28 1.42
C VAL A 307 -5.89 -27.52 0.99
N GLU A 308 -6.60 -28.43 1.63
CA GLU A 308 -8.01 -28.71 1.32
C GLU A 308 -8.91 -27.48 1.53
N GLN A 309 -8.65 -26.66 2.55
CA GLN A 309 -9.34 -25.38 2.73
C GLN A 309 -9.03 -24.39 1.60
N ALA A 310 -7.79 -24.37 1.10
CA ALA A 310 -7.41 -23.54 -0.03
C ALA A 310 -8.09 -24.01 -1.33
N ASP A 311 -8.17 -25.33 -1.57
CA ASP A 311 -8.92 -25.91 -2.70
C ASP A 311 -10.41 -25.53 -2.64
N LYS A 312 -11.07 -25.74 -1.50
CA LYS A 312 -12.48 -25.33 -1.31
C LYS A 312 -12.70 -23.83 -1.53
N SER A 313 -11.70 -23.01 -1.21
CA SER A 313 -11.77 -21.55 -1.43
C SER A 313 -11.63 -21.19 -2.91
N ILE A 314 -10.79 -21.90 -3.66
CA ILE A 314 -10.68 -21.79 -5.12
C ILE A 314 -12.01 -22.18 -5.77
N ASP A 315 -12.59 -23.31 -5.38
CA ASP A 315 -13.88 -23.78 -5.91
C ASP A 315 -14.98 -22.77 -5.64
N PHE A 316 -15.06 -22.28 -4.40
CA PHE A 316 -16.04 -21.26 -4.01
C PHE A 316 -15.97 -20.02 -4.91
N VAL A 317 -14.78 -19.44 -5.09
CA VAL A 317 -14.63 -18.24 -5.93
C VAL A 317 -14.92 -18.58 -7.39
N SER A 318 -14.40 -19.70 -7.90
CA SER A 318 -14.56 -20.11 -9.30
C SER A 318 -16.03 -20.31 -9.70
N GLN A 319 -16.84 -20.88 -8.79
CA GLN A 319 -18.27 -21.13 -9.01
C GLN A 319 -19.12 -19.86 -8.91
N ASN A 320 -18.69 -18.87 -8.13
CA ASN A 320 -19.51 -17.69 -7.82
C ASN A 320 -19.06 -16.43 -8.58
N ILE A 321 -17.89 -16.42 -9.21
CA ILE A 321 -17.37 -15.23 -9.89
C ILE A 321 -18.05 -14.96 -11.24
N ASN A 322 -18.49 -13.72 -11.43
CA ASN A 322 -18.96 -13.25 -12.73
C ASN A 322 -17.77 -12.86 -13.62
N TRP A 323 -17.40 -13.76 -14.51
CA TRP A 323 -16.28 -13.55 -15.43
C TRP A 323 -16.47 -12.40 -16.43
N ASN A 324 -17.71 -12.02 -16.75
CA ASN A 324 -17.96 -10.85 -17.60
C ASN A 324 -17.60 -9.56 -16.86
N ASP A 325 -17.85 -9.52 -15.55
CA ASP A 325 -17.43 -8.40 -14.71
C ASP A 325 -15.91 -8.35 -14.58
N VAL A 326 -15.24 -9.50 -14.43
CA VAL A 326 -13.76 -9.57 -14.48
C VAL A 326 -13.22 -8.99 -15.80
N ALA A 327 -13.79 -9.41 -16.94
CA ALA A 327 -13.38 -8.90 -18.24
C ALA A 327 -13.57 -7.38 -18.36
N ARG A 328 -14.71 -6.85 -17.90
CA ARG A 328 -14.99 -5.41 -17.88
C ARG A 328 -14.01 -4.65 -16.99
N LEU A 329 -13.75 -5.14 -15.77
CA LEU A 329 -12.84 -4.51 -14.80
C LEU A 329 -11.39 -4.50 -15.28
N LYS A 330 -10.99 -5.49 -16.09
CA LYS A 330 -9.62 -5.66 -16.57
C LYS A 330 -9.41 -5.29 -18.04
N GLY A 331 -10.47 -4.87 -18.74
CA GLY A 331 -10.42 -4.53 -20.16
C GLY A 331 -10.02 -5.70 -21.07
N LEU A 332 -10.48 -6.92 -20.75
CA LEU A 332 -10.13 -8.13 -21.49
C LEU A 332 -11.07 -8.36 -22.68
N SER A 333 -10.51 -8.72 -23.83
CA SER A 333 -11.24 -9.31 -24.95
C SER A 333 -11.77 -10.70 -24.60
N SER A 334 -12.69 -11.21 -25.44
CA SER A 334 -13.25 -12.56 -25.25
C SER A 334 -12.19 -13.68 -25.30
N SER A 335 -11.17 -13.55 -26.16
CA SER A 335 -10.05 -14.50 -26.25
C SER A 335 -9.14 -14.43 -25.03
N GLU A 336 -8.83 -13.23 -24.56
CA GLU A 336 -8.01 -13.02 -23.36
C GLU A 336 -8.72 -13.56 -22.11
N LEU A 337 -10.03 -13.33 -21.99
CA LEU A 337 -10.84 -13.87 -20.90
C LEU A 337 -10.83 -15.41 -20.88
N LYS A 338 -10.91 -16.06 -22.05
CA LYS A 338 -10.78 -17.52 -22.15
C LYS A 338 -9.42 -18.00 -21.62
N LEU A 339 -8.34 -17.28 -21.92
CA LEU A 339 -7.01 -17.63 -21.44
C LEU A 339 -6.88 -17.45 -19.93
N VAL A 340 -7.37 -16.32 -19.40
CA VAL A 340 -7.42 -16.08 -17.95
C VAL A 340 -8.20 -17.18 -17.24
N LYS A 341 -9.39 -17.56 -17.75
CA LYS A 341 -10.18 -18.68 -17.21
C LYS A 341 -9.41 -19.99 -17.21
N SER A 342 -8.75 -20.33 -18.32
CA SER A 342 -7.96 -21.56 -18.44
C SER A 342 -6.82 -21.62 -17.43
N ILE A 343 -6.11 -20.50 -17.24
CA ILE A 343 -5.03 -20.40 -16.24
C ILE A 343 -5.57 -20.42 -14.81
N ALA A 344 -6.66 -19.70 -14.53
CA ALA A 344 -7.25 -19.67 -13.20
C ALA A 344 -7.81 -21.04 -12.80
N GLY A 345 -8.41 -21.77 -13.75
CA GLY A 345 -9.02 -23.08 -13.52
C GLY A 345 -8.03 -24.23 -13.31
N MET A 346 -6.75 -24.05 -13.61
CA MET A 346 -5.72 -25.08 -13.30
C MET A 346 -5.08 -24.91 -11.93
N MET A 347 -5.34 -23.81 -11.22
CA MET A 347 -4.75 -23.56 -9.91
C MET A 347 -5.37 -24.47 -8.84
N THR A 348 -4.55 -24.87 -7.88
CA THR A 348 -4.87 -25.74 -6.74
C THR A 348 -4.42 -25.08 -5.45
N GLY A 349 -4.91 -25.59 -4.31
CA GLY A 349 -4.53 -25.16 -2.98
C GLY A 349 -3.03 -25.27 -2.75
N LYS A 350 -2.38 -26.30 -3.30
CA LYS A 350 -0.91 -26.46 -3.26
C LYS A 350 -0.17 -25.32 -3.98
N ASP A 351 -0.70 -24.83 -5.10
CA ASP A 351 -0.10 -23.70 -5.82
C ASP A 351 -0.22 -22.41 -5.03
N LEU A 352 -1.39 -22.17 -4.43
CA LEU A 352 -1.58 -21.03 -3.54
C LEU A 352 -0.68 -21.15 -2.32
N LEU A 353 -0.51 -22.33 -1.73
CA LEU A 353 0.37 -22.51 -0.58
C LEU A 353 1.86 -22.41 -0.95
N ALA A 354 2.27 -22.77 -2.17
CA ALA A 354 3.62 -22.48 -2.65
C ALA A 354 3.90 -20.98 -2.68
N TYR A 355 2.92 -20.18 -3.12
CA TYR A 355 2.95 -18.72 -3.03
C TYR A 355 2.93 -18.21 -1.57
N CYS A 356 2.07 -18.77 -0.70
CA CYS A 356 2.05 -18.48 0.74
C CYS A 356 3.44 -18.65 1.36
N LEU A 357 4.09 -19.79 1.14
CA LEU A 357 5.44 -20.05 1.67
C LEU A 357 6.47 -19.05 1.13
N THR A 358 6.32 -18.54 -0.10
CA THR A 358 7.22 -17.50 -0.64
C THR A 358 7.09 -16.19 0.10
N GLU A 359 5.87 -15.79 0.48
CA GLU A 359 5.66 -14.55 1.22
C GLU A 359 5.99 -14.71 2.71
N PHE A 360 5.72 -15.89 3.25
CA PHE A 360 5.69 -16.14 4.68
C PHE A 360 6.97 -16.74 5.26
N MET A 361 7.62 -17.68 4.58
CA MET A 361 8.78 -18.40 5.14
C MET A 361 10.10 -17.79 4.69
N PRO A 362 11.16 -17.68 5.48
CA PRO A 362 12.41 -17.00 5.10
C PRO A 362 13.33 -17.79 4.16
N ASP A 363 13.30 -19.13 4.14
CA ASP A 363 14.32 -19.91 3.43
C ASP A 363 14.06 -19.94 1.92
N LYS A 364 15.08 -19.63 1.13
CA LYS A 364 14.99 -19.56 -0.33
C LYS A 364 15.38 -20.87 -1.02
N ASN A 365 16.06 -21.76 -0.31
CA ASN A 365 16.68 -22.97 -0.86
C ASN A 365 16.07 -24.26 -0.28
N ASP A 366 15.44 -24.21 0.89
CA ASP A 366 14.87 -25.38 1.56
C ASP A 366 13.33 -25.29 1.68
N GLY A 367 12.65 -25.73 0.61
CA GLY A 367 11.18 -25.73 0.54
C GLY A 367 10.55 -26.75 1.48
N LEU A 368 11.25 -27.85 1.80
CA LEU A 368 10.79 -28.82 2.77
C LEU A 368 10.80 -28.23 4.18
N LYS A 369 11.85 -27.47 4.54
CA LYS A 369 11.89 -26.69 5.78
C LYS A 369 10.73 -25.70 5.85
N ASN A 370 10.49 -24.92 4.78
CA ASN A 370 9.37 -23.98 4.72
C ASN A 370 8.02 -24.69 4.97
N LYS A 371 7.79 -25.79 4.26
CA LYS A 371 6.59 -26.63 4.35
C LYS A 371 6.37 -27.16 5.78
N LEU A 372 7.40 -27.79 6.35
CA LEU A 372 7.32 -28.39 7.69
C LEU A 372 7.21 -27.35 8.81
N MET A 373 7.78 -26.16 8.62
CA MET A 373 7.58 -25.05 9.55
C MET A 373 6.12 -24.57 9.56
N LEU A 374 5.47 -24.50 8.39
CA LEU A 374 4.05 -24.13 8.32
C LEU A 374 3.17 -25.21 8.97
N ASP A 375 3.41 -26.48 8.63
CA ASP A 375 2.70 -27.62 9.24
C ASP A 375 2.85 -27.63 10.76
N MET A 376 4.07 -27.41 11.27
CA MET A 376 4.34 -27.34 12.70
C MET A 376 3.54 -26.22 13.38
N LEU A 377 3.54 -25.01 12.80
CA LEU A 377 2.76 -23.87 13.34
C LEU A 377 1.25 -24.14 13.34
N LEU A 378 0.71 -24.73 12.27
CA LEU A 378 -0.70 -25.09 12.18
C LEU A 378 -1.10 -26.13 13.24
N ARG A 379 -0.24 -27.13 13.48
CA ARG A 379 -0.48 -28.18 14.48
C ARG A 379 -0.33 -27.69 15.92
N SER A 380 0.60 -26.78 16.18
CA SER A 380 0.90 -26.31 17.54
C SER A 380 0.03 -25.11 17.94
N ALA A 381 0.02 -24.07 17.09
CA ALA A 381 -0.57 -22.76 17.37
C ALA A 381 -1.97 -22.58 16.75
N GLY A 382 -2.33 -23.40 15.76
CA GLY A 382 -3.59 -23.27 15.03
C GLY A 382 -3.55 -22.22 13.92
N ARG A 383 -4.54 -22.28 13.03
CA ARG A 383 -4.65 -21.37 11.88
C ARG A 383 -4.70 -19.90 12.29
N GLU A 384 -5.35 -19.57 13.40
CA GLU A 384 -5.56 -18.20 13.85
C GLU A 384 -4.23 -17.52 14.15
N TYR A 385 -3.24 -18.27 14.68
CA TYR A 385 -1.89 -17.76 14.87
C TYR A 385 -1.28 -17.33 13.53
N VAL A 386 -1.34 -18.19 12.52
CA VAL A 386 -0.82 -17.93 11.16
C VAL A 386 -1.54 -16.76 10.50
N GLU A 387 -2.86 -16.64 10.70
CA GLU A 387 -3.70 -15.55 10.19
C GLU A 387 -3.31 -14.19 10.76
N PHE A 388 -2.79 -14.13 11.98
CA PHE A 388 -2.41 -12.89 12.66
C PHE A 388 -0.93 -12.54 12.62
N MET A 389 -0.09 -13.40 12.04
CA MET A 389 1.36 -13.19 12.00
C MET A 389 1.76 -12.03 11.06
N PRO A 390 2.50 -11.02 11.57
CA PRO A 390 2.83 -9.82 10.79
C PRO A 390 4.04 -9.98 9.87
N ALA A 391 4.07 -9.19 8.79
CA ALA A 391 5.27 -9.00 7.98
C ALA A 391 6.25 -8.09 8.72
N ILE A 392 7.26 -8.67 9.36
CA ILE A 392 8.14 -7.95 10.29
C ILE A 392 9.03 -6.90 9.59
N TYR A 393 9.30 -7.08 8.29
CA TYR A 393 10.32 -6.31 7.58
C TYR A 393 9.81 -5.07 6.83
N ASP A 394 8.49 -4.91 6.70
CA ASP A 394 7.86 -3.72 6.12
C ASP A 394 7.14 -2.86 7.17
N SER A 395 6.66 -1.70 6.73
CA SER A 395 6.01 -0.68 7.57
C SER A 395 4.52 -0.49 7.25
N MET A 396 3.97 -1.41 6.48
CA MET A 396 2.57 -1.41 6.06
C MET A 396 1.75 -2.34 6.94
N THR A 397 0.43 -2.21 6.85
CA THR A 397 -0.49 -3.13 7.51
C THR A 397 -0.56 -4.43 6.72
N SER A 398 0.42 -5.30 6.92
CA SER A 398 0.59 -6.58 6.23
C SER A 398 0.82 -7.70 7.23
N PHE A 399 -0.01 -8.73 7.13
CA PHE A 399 0.00 -9.88 8.02
C PHE A 399 -0.81 -11.04 7.40
N GLY A 400 -0.80 -12.20 8.05
CA GLY A 400 -1.50 -13.41 7.62
C GLY A 400 -0.72 -14.26 6.60
N PRO A 401 -1.23 -15.44 6.20
CA PRO A 401 -0.47 -16.43 5.43
C PRO A 401 0.11 -15.91 4.09
N TYR A 402 -0.55 -14.93 3.48
CA TYR A 402 -0.11 -14.34 2.20
C TYR A 402 0.54 -12.96 2.36
N GLN A 403 0.68 -12.46 3.60
CA GLN A 403 1.33 -11.18 3.93
C GLN A 403 0.78 -10.01 3.11
N PHE A 404 -0.54 -9.99 2.89
CA PHE A 404 -1.15 -9.02 1.99
C PHE A 404 -0.98 -7.59 2.45
N THR A 405 -0.72 -6.73 1.47
CA THR A 405 -0.60 -5.29 1.65
C THR A 405 -1.82 -4.55 1.13
N SER A 406 -1.94 -3.24 1.39
CA SER A 406 -2.94 -2.39 0.74
C SER A 406 -2.77 -2.22 -0.78
N TYR A 407 -1.66 -2.70 -1.37
CA TYR A 407 -1.55 -2.83 -2.82
C TYR A 407 -2.20 -4.11 -3.34
N ALA A 408 -2.20 -5.16 -2.53
CA ALA A 408 -2.68 -6.49 -2.90
C ALA A 408 -4.14 -6.74 -2.49
N LEU A 409 -4.63 -6.06 -1.46
CA LEU A 409 -6.01 -6.15 -0.97
C LEU A 409 -6.39 -4.82 -0.29
N PHE A 410 -7.19 -4.02 -0.99
CA PHE A 410 -7.67 -2.73 -0.49
C PHE A 410 -8.99 -2.36 -1.14
N GLU A 411 -9.93 -1.89 -0.32
CA GLU A 411 -11.21 -1.34 -0.76
C GLU A 411 -11.61 -0.20 0.17
N GLN A 412 -11.92 0.96 -0.41
CA GLN A 412 -12.48 2.09 0.31
C GLN A 412 -13.33 2.92 -0.66
N GLY A 413 -14.63 3.02 -0.36
CA GLY A 413 -15.58 3.69 -1.26
C GLY A 413 -15.59 3.04 -2.64
N SER A 414 -15.34 3.81 -3.69
CA SER A 414 -15.28 3.30 -5.07
C SER A 414 -13.93 2.68 -5.42
N GLU A 415 -12.86 2.95 -4.65
CA GLU A 415 -11.53 2.46 -4.95
C GLU A 415 -11.37 1.01 -4.50
N ALA A 416 -10.83 0.17 -5.38
CA ALA A 416 -10.42 -1.19 -5.05
C ALA A 416 -9.15 -1.59 -5.80
N ARG A 417 -8.27 -2.36 -5.13
CA ARG A 417 -6.98 -2.81 -5.69
C ARG A 417 -6.76 -4.29 -5.41
N GLY A 418 -5.97 -4.93 -6.28
CA GLY A 418 -5.57 -6.33 -6.13
C GLY A 418 -6.78 -7.27 -6.06
N ALA A 419 -6.82 -8.12 -5.03
CA ALA A 419 -7.92 -9.06 -4.81
C ALA A 419 -9.28 -8.35 -4.66
N SER A 420 -9.34 -7.18 -4.02
CA SER A 420 -10.59 -6.44 -3.84
C SER A 420 -11.19 -5.95 -5.16
N LEU A 421 -10.36 -5.74 -6.19
CA LEU A 421 -10.87 -5.42 -7.53
C LEU A 421 -11.65 -6.59 -8.10
N ILE A 422 -11.12 -7.82 -7.97
CA ILE A 422 -11.78 -9.04 -8.43
C ILE A 422 -12.95 -9.43 -7.54
N ASN A 423 -12.89 -9.11 -6.24
CA ASN A 423 -13.99 -9.28 -5.29
C ASN A 423 -15.28 -8.55 -5.74
N LYS A 424 -15.17 -7.46 -6.51
CA LYS A 424 -16.34 -6.78 -7.11
C LYS A 424 -17.11 -7.63 -8.13
N ALA A 425 -16.49 -8.68 -8.67
CA ALA A 425 -17.13 -9.63 -9.58
C ALA A 425 -17.84 -10.79 -8.85
N LEU A 426 -17.83 -10.82 -7.51
CA LEU A 426 -18.64 -11.75 -6.73
C LEU A 426 -19.99 -11.11 -6.36
N PRO A 427 -21.06 -11.92 -6.21
CA PRO A 427 -22.30 -11.47 -5.59
C PRO A 427 -22.05 -10.88 -4.21
N ASP A 428 -22.82 -9.85 -3.81
CA ASP A 428 -22.59 -9.13 -2.54
C ASP A 428 -22.58 -10.07 -1.32
N SER A 429 -23.44 -11.10 -1.29
CA SER A 429 -23.50 -12.10 -0.22
C SER A 429 -22.31 -13.06 -0.15
N LYS A 430 -21.44 -13.04 -1.16
CA LYS A 430 -20.27 -13.92 -1.30
C LYS A 430 -18.94 -13.17 -1.24
N LYS A 431 -18.98 -11.83 -1.19
CA LYS A 431 -17.79 -10.99 -1.08
C LYS A 431 -17.06 -11.25 0.24
N ILE A 432 -15.73 -11.16 0.18
CA ILE A 432 -14.89 -11.14 1.39
C ILE A 432 -14.58 -9.69 1.78
N PRO A 433 -14.07 -9.45 3.01
CA PRO A 433 -13.58 -8.13 3.40
C PRO A 433 -12.51 -7.60 2.44
N GLY A 434 -12.66 -6.34 2.00
CA GLY A 434 -11.73 -5.71 1.06
C GLY A 434 -10.40 -5.24 1.65
N SER A 435 -10.08 -5.60 2.89
CA SER A 435 -8.84 -5.25 3.60
C SER A 435 -8.36 -6.43 4.44
N VAL A 436 -7.03 -6.58 4.55
CA VAL A 436 -6.40 -7.67 5.32
C VAL A 436 -6.82 -7.66 6.79
N ILE A 437 -7.15 -6.48 7.34
CA ILE A 437 -7.64 -6.31 8.72
C ILE A 437 -8.89 -7.15 8.99
N GLY A 438 -9.77 -7.27 8.00
CA GLY A 438 -11.04 -7.98 8.13
C GLY A 438 -10.98 -9.45 7.75
N LEU A 439 -9.91 -9.92 7.09
CA LEU A 439 -9.85 -11.32 6.66
C LEU A 439 -9.78 -12.26 7.86
N ARG A 440 -10.61 -13.31 7.83
CA ARG A 440 -10.58 -14.41 8.79
C ARG A 440 -10.75 -15.71 8.05
N GLY A 441 -10.21 -16.78 8.60
CA GLY A 441 -10.50 -18.11 8.11
C GLY A 441 -10.12 -18.26 6.63
N ASN A 442 -11.03 -18.87 5.87
CA ASN A 442 -10.81 -19.15 4.45
C ASN A 442 -10.80 -17.90 3.55
N ASP A 443 -11.14 -16.72 4.07
CA ASP A 443 -11.09 -15.48 3.30
C ASP A 443 -9.67 -15.15 2.84
N HIS A 444 -8.64 -15.57 3.59
CA HIS A 444 -7.25 -15.47 3.16
C HIS A 444 -6.98 -16.22 1.85
N HIS A 445 -7.48 -17.44 1.71
CA HIS A 445 -7.32 -18.24 0.50
C HIS A 445 -8.15 -17.71 -0.67
N LYS A 446 -9.39 -17.26 -0.41
CA LYS A 446 -10.22 -16.59 -1.43
C LYS A 446 -9.53 -15.32 -1.95
N ALA A 447 -8.97 -14.50 -1.05
CA ALA A 447 -8.19 -13.33 -1.42
C ALA A 447 -6.95 -13.69 -2.24
N ALA A 448 -6.20 -14.74 -1.86
CA ALA A 448 -5.06 -15.25 -2.63
C ALA A 448 -5.41 -15.67 -4.05
N TYR A 449 -6.52 -16.40 -4.21
CA TYR A 449 -6.97 -16.81 -5.53
C TYR A 449 -7.45 -15.63 -6.39
N MET A 450 -8.22 -14.70 -5.81
CA MET A 450 -8.63 -13.48 -6.50
C MET A 450 -7.45 -12.57 -6.85
N PHE A 451 -6.43 -12.51 -5.98
CA PHE A 451 -5.18 -11.81 -6.27
C PHE A 451 -4.44 -12.46 -7.45
N ALA A 452 -4.40 -13.80 -7.53
CA ALA A 452 -3.85 -14.50 -8.68
C ALA A 452 -4.61 -14.15 -9.96
N ILE A 453 -5.95 -14.22 -9.96
CA ILE A 453 -6.79 -13.81 -11.10
C ILE A 453 -6.48 -12.36 -11.52
N ASN A 454 -6.37 -11.45 -10.56
CA ASN A 454 -6.04 -10.04 -10.82
C ASN A 454 -4.72 -9.89 -11.57
N ASN A 455 -3.67 -10.58 -11.13
CA ASN A 455 -2.33 -10.48 -11.73
C ASN A 455 -2.25 -11.22 -13.07
N ILE A 456 -2.87 -12.39 -13.20
CA ILE A 456 -2.94 -13.11 -14.49
C ILE A 456 -3.69 -12.26 -15.52
N SER A 457 -4.80 -11.65 -15.15
CA SER A 457 -5.54 -10.74 -16.04
C SER A 457 -4.70 -9.52 -16.43
N GLU A 458 -3.94 -8.97 -15.48
CA GLU A 458 -3.02 -7.85 -15.73
C GLU A 458 -1.86 -8.23 -16.66
N LEU A 459 -1.35 -9.47 -16.57
CA LEU A 459 -0.36 -9.98 -17.51
C LEU A 459 -0.97 -10.06 -18.90
N VAL A 460 -2.08 -10.78 -19.02
CA VAL A 460 -2.74 -11.10 -20.30
C VAL A 460 -3.09 -9.83 -21.07
N SER A 461 -3.66 -8.82 -20.41
CA SER A 461 -4.03 -7.54 -21.07
C SER A 461 -2.84 -6.72 -21.59
N ARG A 462 -1.60 -7.10 -21.26
CA ARG A 462 -0.38 -6.41 -21.67
C ARG A 462 0.45 -7.18 -22.69
N LEU A 463 0.01 -8.38 -23.07
CA LEU A 463 0.72 -9.24 -24.00
C LEU A 463 0.38 -8.87 -25.44
N ASN A 464 1.36 -8.97 -26.34
CA ASN A 464 1.10 -8.96 -27.77
C ASN A 464 0.61 -10.33 -28.26
N ARG A 465 0.21 -10.42 -29.52
CA ARG A 465 -0.32 -11.66 -30.13
C ARG A 465 0.63 -12.86 -29.99
N VAL A 466 1.92 -12.69 -30.26
CA VAL A 466 2.91 -13.79 -30.16
C VAL A 466 3.08 -14.25 -28.72
N GLU A 467 3.13 -13.32 -27.77
CA GLU A 467 3.21 -13.61 -26.34
C GLU A 467 1.94 -14.33 -25.84
N LEU A 468 0.75 -13.92 -26.30
CA LEU A 468 -0.53 -14.57 -26.00
C LEU A 468 -0.58 -16.01 -26.55
N ASP A 469 -0.18 -16.20 -27.81
CA ASP A 469 -0.16 -17.52 -28.46
C ASP A 469 0.79 -18.47 -27.72
N ASN A 470 1.98 -17.98 -27.32
CA ASN A 470 2.91 -18.77 -26.52
C ASN A 470 2.35 -19.10 -25.13
N LEU A 471 1.72 -18.14 -24.45
CA LEU A 471 1.09 -18.40 -23.15
C LEU A 471 -0.03 -19.44 -23.29
N TRP A 472 -0.91 -19.29 -24.28
CA TRP A 472 -1.99 -20.25 -24.55
C TRP A 472 -1.44 -21.65 -24.82
N LYS A 473 -0.43 -21.78 -25.68
CA LYS A 473 0.16 -23.08 -26.03
C LYS A 473 0.86 -23.78 -24.86
N HIS A 474 1.43 -23.02 -23.92
CA HIS A 474 2.39 -23.55 -22.94
C HIS A 474 1.96 -23.46 -21.47
N HIS A 475 0.90 -22.74 -21.12
CA HIS A 475 0.50 -22.52 -19.72
C HIS A 475 0.30 -23.81 -18.92
N GLN A 476 -0.34 -24.83 -19.48
CA GLN A 476 -0.58 -26.12 -18.80
C GLN A 476 0.72 -26.84 -18.39
N LYS A 477 1.75 -26.81 -19.26
CA LYS A 477 3.05 -27.45 -18.99
C LYS A 477 3.97 -26.60 -18.12
N ASN A 478 3.67 -25.32 -17.95
CA ASN A 478 4.52 -24.34 -17.26
C ASN A 478 3.84 -23.74 -16.03
N LYS A 479 3.04 -24.55 -15.33
CA LYS A 479 2.32 -24.13 -14.13
C LYS A 479 3.21 -23.47 -13.08
N ILE A 480 4.40 -24.02 -12.84
CA ILE A 480 5.41 -23.44 -11.92
C ILE A 480 5.77 -22.00 -12.28
N ALA A 481 5.92 -21.68 -13.58
CA ALA A 481 6.26 -20.32 -14.02
C ALA A 481 5.13 -19.33 -13.73
N LEU A 482 3.86 -19.77 -13.79
CA LEU A 482 2.70 -18.94 -13.47
C LEU A 482 2.61 -18.65 -11.97
N VAL A 483 2.91 -19.65 -11.12
CA VAL A 483 3.00 -19.44 -9.66
C VAL A 483 4.17 -18.52 -9.32
N GLN A 484 5.33 -18.69 -9.97
CA GLN A 484 6.46 -17.77 -9.83
C GLN A 484 6.08 -16.35 -10.24
N TYR A 485 5.35 -16.18 -11.35
CA TYR A 485 4.88 -14.87 -11.80
C TYR A 485 3.95 -14.22 -10.76
N ILE A 486 3.00 -14.96 -10.18
CA ILE A 486 2.09 -14.43 -9.16
C ILE A 486 2.88 -13.93 -7.94
N ALA A 487 3.84 -14.72 -7.45
CA ALA A 487 4.68 -14.35 -6.31
C ALA A 487 5.58 -13.14 -6.61
N THR A 488 6.24 -13.10 -7.77
CA THR A 488 7.05 -11.92 -8.13
C THR A 488 6.20 -10.69 -8.37
N ALA A 489 4.98 -10.85 -8.90
CA ALA A 489 4.03 -9.76 -9.11
C ALA A 489 3.51 -9.20 -7.78
N HIS A 490 3.42 -10.00 -6.72
CA HIS A 490 3.09 -9.50 -5.39
C HIS A 490 4.09 -8.45 -4.89
N ASN A 491 5.38 -8.71 -5.07
CA ASN A 491 6.43 -7.79 -4.61
C ASN A 491 6.72 -6.64 -5.60
N LYS A 492 6.85 -6.95 -6.89
CA LYS A 492 7.20 -5.98 -7.96
C LYS A 492 6.42 -6.27 -9.25
N PRO A 493 5.15 -5.82 -9.36
CA PRO A 493 4.30 -6.10 -10.51
C PRO A 493 4.94 -5.75 -11.87
N LYS A 494 5.56 -4.57 -11.95
CA LYS A 494 6.20 -4.09 -13.19
C LYS A 494 7.38 -4.97 -13.62
N ASP A 495 8.24 -5.36 -12.67
CA ASP A 495 9.38 -6.23 -12.95
C ASP A 495 8.92 -7.64 -13.31
N ALA A 496 7.87 -8.15 -12.65
CA ALA A 496 7.27 -9.44 -12.92
C ALA A 496 6.66 -9.55 -14.32
N ILE A 497 5.93 -8.51 -14.76
CA ILE A 497 5.38 -8.41 -16.12
C ILE A 497 6.51 -8.39 -17.15
N LYS A 498 7.57 -7.60 -16.92
CA LYS A 498 8.72 -7.57 -17.82
C LYS A 498 9.39 -8.95 -17.94
N ALA A 499 9.57 -9.65 -16.83
CA ALA A 499 10.12 -11.00 -16.81
C ALA A 499 9.21 -12.01 -17.54
N ALA A 500 7.90 -11.95 -17.30
CA ALA A 500 6.93 -12.83 -17.97
C ALA A 500 6.92 -12.61 -19.48
N ARG A 501 6.91 -11.36 -19.94
CA ARG A 501 7.00 -11.02 -21.37
C ARG A 501 8.29 -11.52 -22.01
N LEU A 502 9.43 -11.35 -21.34
CA LEU A 502 10.70 -11.87 -21.81
C LEU A 502 10.70 -13.40 -21.92
N TRP A 503 10.13 -14.08 -20.93
CA TRP A 503 9.98 -15.54 -20.93
C TRP A 503 9.08 -16.02 -22.07
N LEU A 504 7.95 -15.35 -22.29
CA LEU A 504 6.99 -15.63 -23.37
C LEU A 504 7.56 -15.34 -24.76
N ALA A 505 8.31 -14.24 -24.93
CA ALA A 505 8.95 -13.88 -26.19
C ALA A 505 9.98 -14.93 -26.65
N HIS A 506 10.59 -15.66 -25.72
CA HIS A 506 11.48 -16.79 -25.99
C HIS A 506 10.75 -18.14 -26.11
N GLY A 507 9.41 -18.13 -26.26
CA GLY A 507 8.60 -19.33 -26.45
C GLY A 507 8.57 -20.25 -25.24
N CYS A 508 8.71 -19.70 -24.02
CA CYS A 508 8.71 -20.45 -22.77
C CYS A 508 9.81 -21.54 -22.66
N LYS A 509 10.89 -21.44 -23.45
CA LYS A 509 11.95 -22.47 -23.51
C LYS A 509 12.87 -22.48 -22.29
N THR A 510 12.90 -21.39 -21.54
CA THR A 510 13.74 -21.19 -20.35
C THR A 510 12.91 -21.25 -19.07
N LYS A 511 13.57 -21.41 -17.93
CA LYS A 511 12.90 -21.25 -16.62
C LYS A 511 12.52 -19.78 -16.46
N TYR A 512 11.34 -19.49 -15.90
CA TYR A 512 10.89 -18.11 -15.66
C TYR A 512 11.90 -17.28 -14.87
N ALA A 513 12.55 -17.88 -13.86
CA ALA A 513 13.60 -17.24 -13.06
C ALA A 513 14.77 -16.69 -13.90
N GLN A 514 15.09 -17.28 -15.06
CA GLN A 514 16.14 -16.78 -15.96
C GLN A 514 15.74 -15.47 -16.66
N SER A 515 14.44 -15.16 -16.69
CA SER A 515 13.91 -13.90 -17.21
C SER A 515 13.75 -12.83 -16.13
N CYS A 516 13.95 -13.18 -14.85
CA CYS A 516 13.78 -12.28 -13.72
C CYS A 516 14.96 -11.32 -13.58
N SER A 517 14.65 -10.06 -13.22
CA SER A 517 15.68 -9.14 -12.74
C SER A 517 16.18 -9.57 -11.37
N ARG A 518 17.37 -9.10 -10.98
CA ARG A 518 17.96 -9.36 -9.64
C ARG A 518 17.00 -9.01 -8.49
N ARG A 519 16.09 -8.06 -8.69
CA ARG A 519 15.13 -7.58 -7.67
C ARG A 519 14.04 -8.59 -7.33
N ILE A 520 13.72 -9.49 -8.25
CA ILE A 520 12.66 -10.50 -8.09
C ILE A 520 13.17 -11.94 -8.25
N LEU A 521 14.45 -12.13 -8.59
CA LEU A 521 15.05 -13.44 -8.80
C LEU A 521 14.92 -14.32 -7.55
N ASP A 522 15.22 -13.80 -6.36
CA ASP A 522 15.12 -14.57 -5.11
C ASP A 522 13.68 -15.04 -4.86
N TYR A 523 12.67 -14.21 -5.17
CA TYR A 523 11.26 -14.59 -5.06
C TYR A 523 10.89 -15.70 -6.04
N ALA A 524 11.36 -15.60 -7.29
CA ALA A 524 11.11 -16.63 -8.30
C ALA A 524 11.77 -17.96 -7.90
N VAL A 525 13.04 -17.95 -7.49
CA VAL A 525 13.78 -19.16 -7.07
C VAL A 525 13.10 -19.82 -5.88
N LYS A 526 12.81 -19.03 -4.83
CA LYS A 526 12.13 -19.51 -3.64
C LYS A 526 10.75 -20.12 -3.94
N THR A 527 9.99 -19.48 -4.82
CA THR A 527 8.68 -20.00 -5.24
C THR A 527 8.80 -21.33 -5.96
N ALA A 528 9.82 -21.53 -6.81
CA ALA A 528 10.04 -22.83 -7.45
C ALA A 528 10.37 -23.94 -6.43
N VAL A 529 11.21 -23.61 -5.44
CA VAL A 529 11.58 -24.54 -4.37
C VAL A 529 10.36 -24.90 -3.51
N ASN A 530 9.55 -23.92 -3.13
CA ASN A 530 8.30 -24.12 -2.39
C ASN A 530 7.27 -24.92 -3.18
N PHE A 531 7.12 -24.60 -4.47
CA PHE A 531 6.23 -25.33 -5.38
C PHE A 531 6.59 -26.81 -5.40
N ASN A 532 7.86 -27.15 -5.64
CA ASN A 532 8.30 -28.53 -5.67
C ASN A 532 8.05 -29.25 -4.33
N ALA A 533 8.27 -28.58 -3.19
CA ALA A 533 8.02 -29.16 -1.87
C ALA A 533 6.53 -29.40 -1.59
N MET A 534 5.64 -28.52 -2.06
CA MET A 534 4.19 -28.70 -1.95
C MET A 534 3.68 -29.82 -2.86
N GLN A 535 4.29 -29.98 -4.05
CA GLN A 535 3.94 -31.06 -4.98
C GLN A 535 4.45 -32.43 -4.51
N ALA A 536 5.60 -32.49 -3.82
CA ALA A 536 6.07 -33.71 -3.19
C ALA A 536 5.10 -34.16 -2.07
N GLY A 537 4.72 -35.44 -2.07
CA GLY A 537 3.86 -36.04 -1.04
C GLY A 537 4.43 -35.92 0.37
N THR A 538 3.61 -36.19 1.39
CA THR A 538 4.00 -36.14 2.82
C THR A 538 4.91 -37.29 3.24
N GLY A 539 5.10 -38.31 2.39
CA GLY A 539 5.84 -39.54 2.68
C GLY A 539 7.37 -39.49 2.70
N PHE A 540 8.01 -38.32 2.86
CA PHE A 540 9.46 -38.27 3.07
C PHE A 540 9.83 -38.42 4.56
N HIS A 541 9.64 -39.64 5.08
CA HIS A 541 10.37 -40.16 6.23
C HIS A 541 11.53 -41.02 5.73
N THR A 542 12.56 -40.41 5.16
CA THR A 542 13.89 -41.05 5.08
C THR A 542 14.95 -39.99 4.79
N THR A 543 15.93 -39.97 5.69
CA THR A 543 17.36 -39.60 5.66
C THR A 543 18.13 -39.37 4.33
N ALA A 544 17.50 -39.29 3.17
CA ALA A 544 18.20 -38.85 1.96
C ALA A 544 18.31 -37.32 1.95
N ARG A 545 19.46 -36.81 2.37
CA ARG A 545 19.92 -35.48 1.96
C ARG A 545 19.76 -35.38 0.45
N VAL A 546 18.79 -34.59 -0.02
CA VAL A 546 18.94 -33.95 -1.32
C VAL A 546 19.99 -32.86 -1.11
N GLU A 547 21.26 -33.27 -1.12
CA GLU A 547 22.35 -32.34 -1.39
C GLU A 547 22.11 -31.82 -2.80
N ILE A 548 21.57 -30.61 -2.89
CA ILE A 548 21.75 -29.80 -4.10
C ILE A 548 23.15 -29.22 -3.94
N PRO A 549 24.17 -29.70 -4.67
CA PRO A 549 25.51 -29.17 -4.55
C PRO A 549 25.50 -27.70 -4.97
N PRO A 550 26.11 -26.79 -4.19
CA PRO A 550 26.23 -25.38 -4.54
C PRO A 550 26.92 -25.15 -5.90
N GLU A 551 27.63 -26.15 -6.44
CA GLU A 551 28.28 -26.06 -7.76
C GLU A 551 27.34 -26.24 -8.96
N ALA A 552 26.09 -26.69 -8.81
CA ALA A 552 25.18 -26.93 -9.95
C ALA A 552 24.65 -25.66 -10.65
N LEU A 553 25.08 -24.47 -10.24
CA LEU A 553 24.78 -23.19 -10.92
C LEU A 553 25.99 -22.52 -11.57
N LEU A 554 27.20 -23.10 -11.48
CA LEU A 554 28.40 -22.58 -12.11
C LEU A 554 29.36 -23.71 -12.50
N GLY A 555 29.31 -24.17 -13.75
CA GLY A 555 30.44 -24.93 -14.30
C GLY A 555 30.13 -25.80 -15.51
N LYS A 556 30.65 -25.36 -16.67
CA LYS A 556 31.13 -26.17 -17.81
C LYS A 556 30.18 -27.23 -18.38
N ALA A 557 29.63 -26.88 -19.55
CA ALA A 557 29.29 -27.86 -20.56
C ALA A 557 30.53 -28.67 -20.93
N GLU A 558 30.47 -29.98 -20.74
CA GLU A 558 31.24 -30.93 -21.54
C GLU A 558 30.32 -31.50 -22.60
N SER A 559 30.78 -31.37 -23.84
CA SER A 559 30.12 -31.73 -25.07
C SER A 559 30.61 -33.08 -25.58
N LYS A 560 29.70 -33.85 -26.17
CA LYS A 560 29.90 -34.67 -27.40
C LYS A 560 28.53 -34.87 -28.04
N ALA A 561 28.30 -34.72 -29.34
CA ALA A 561 29.01 -34.04 -30.42
C ALA A 561 27.96 -33.80 -31.53
N SER A 562 27.95 -32.60 -32.11
CA SER A 562 27.67 -32.41 -33.54
C SER A 562 28.30 -31.07 -33.93
N ALA A 563 29.17 -31.12 -34.93
CA ALA A 563 30.14 -30.10 -35.29
C ALA A 563 29.49 -28.77 -35.75
N ASN A 564 30.05 -27.64 -35.29
CA ASN A 564 30.63 -26.63 -36.19
C ASN A 564 31.30 -25.45 -35.43
N GLN A 565 32.60 -25.29 -35.70
CA GLN A 565 33.48 -24.10 -35.58
C GLN A 565 33.72 -23.47 -34.20
N ALA A 566 34.94 -23.67 -33.69
CA ALA A 566 35.49 -22.95 -32.53
C ALA A 566 35.79 -21.49 -32.89
N ASN A 567 35.06 -20.55 -32.27
CA ASN A 567 35.41 -19.14 -32.30
C ASN A 567 36.51 -18.87 -31.26
N GLU A 568 37.70 -18.50 -31.73
CA GLU A 568 38.80 -18.04 -30.86
C GLU A 568 38.35 -16.81 -30.04
N SER A 569 38.65 -16.80 -28.74
CA SER A 569 38.34 -15.69 -27.85
C SER A 569 39.58 -15.10 -27.18
N TYR A 570 39.61 -13.78 -26.98
CA TYR A 570 40.65 -13.08 -26.22
C TYR A 570 40.05 -12.02 -25.29
N LEU A 571 40.86 -11.52 -24.34
CA LEU A 571 40.45 -10.53 -23.35
C LEU A 571 40.94 -9.12 -23.73
N VAL A 572 40.07 -8.13 -23.62
CA VAL A 572 40.36 -6.71 -23.77
C VAL A 572 40.15 -6.00 -22.44
N THR A 573 41.18 -5.33 -21.93
CA THR A 573 41.07 -4.49 -20.72
C THR A 573 40.57 -3.10 -21.09
N VAL A 574 39.47 -2.67 -20.46
CA VAL A 574 38.86 -1.35 -20.66
C VAL A 574 39.83 -0.26 -20.18
N LYS A 575 40.20 0.66 -21.07
CA LYS A 575 41.06 1.82 -20.76
C LYS A 575 40.23 3.02 -20.29
N LYS A 576 40.85 3.96 -19.57
CA LYS A 576 40.20 5.22 -19.14
C LYS A 576 39.63 5.96 -20.36
N GLY A 577 38.33 6.25 -20.35
CA GLY A 577 37.62 6.92 -21.46
C GLY A 577 37.10 6.00 -22.58
N GLN A 578 37.25 4.67 -22.48
CA GLN A 578 36.59 3.73 -23.40
C GLN A 578 35.15 3.45 -22.99
N ASN A 579 34.29 3.20 -23.98
CA ASN A 579 32.91 2.77 -23.81
C ASN A 579 32.65 1.50 -24.66
N LEU A 580 31.54 0.80 -24.38
CA LEU A 580 31.21 -0.45 -25.09
C LEU A 580 31.12 -0.27 -26.60
N TYR A 581 30.67 0.88 -27.09
CA TYR A 581 30.58 1.18 -28.51
C TYR A 581 31.95 1.16 -29.18
N ARG A 582 32.92 1.90 -28.62
CA ARG A 582 34.30 1.92 -29.15
C ARG A 582 34.97 0.56 -29.08
N ILE A 583 34.74 -0.19 -28.00
CA ILE A 583 35.30 -1.54 -27.86
C ILE A 583 34.67 -2.50 -28.87
N ALA A 584 33.35 -2.46 -29.05
CA ALA A 584 32.67 -3.31 -30.03
C ALA A 584 33.15 -3.00 -31.47
N LEU A 585 33.25 -1.72 -31.81
CA LEU A 585 33.73 -1.25 -33.11
C LEU A 585 35.18 -1.68 -33.39
N GLN A 586 36.08 -1.48 -32.44
CA GLN A 586 37.50 -1.89 -32.55
C GLN A 586 37.68 -3.39 -32.72
N ASN A 587 36.73 -4.18 -32.20
CA ASN A 587 36.76 -5.64 -32.26
C ASN A 587 35.80 -6.21 -33.30
N LYS A 588 35.31 -5.39 -34.25
CA LYS A 588 34.41 -5.78 -35.34
C LYS A 588 33.19 -6.61 -34.87
N THR A 589 32.60 -6.25 -33.74
CA THR A 589 31.39 -6.88 -33.19
C THR A 589 30.32 -5.82 -32.87
N SER A 590 29.12 -6.22 -32.47
CA SER A 590 28.08 -5.29 -32.01
C SER A 590 28.13 -5.09 -30.50
N VAL A 591 27.67 -3.93 -30.01
CA VAL A 591 27.54 -3.67 -28.57
C VAL A 591 26.68 -4.73 -27.91
N GLN A 592 25.63 -5.18 -28.60
CA GLN A 592 24.75 -6.23 -28.11
C GLN A 592 25.49 -7.56 -27.92
N LYS A 593 26.24 -8.04 -28.93
CA LYS A 593 27.04 -9.28 -28.80
C LYS A 593 28.11 -9.15 -27.71
N LEU A 594 28.78 -8.00 -27.64
CA LEU A 594 29.77 -7.71 -26.60
C LEU A 594 29.16 -7.77 -25.18
N LYS A 595 27.94 -7.25 -25.03
CA LYS A 595 27.18 -7.28 -23.77
C LYS A 595 26.76 -8.70 -23.40
N GLU A 596 26.26 -9.47 -24.36
CA GLU A 596 25.89 -10.88 -24.19
C GLU A 596 27.08 -11.73 -23.74
N TRP A 597 28.25 -11.61 -24.40
CA TRP A 597 29.45 -12.38 -24.06
C TRP A 597 30.01 -12.12 -22.67
N ASN A 598 29.74 -10.93 -22.11
CA ASN A 598 30.30 -10.46 -20.86
C ASN A 598 29.27 -10.28 -19.74
N ASN A 599 28.01 -10.68 -19.96
CA ASN A 599 26.90 -10.48 -19.04
C ASN A 599 26.74 -9.02 -18.59
N ILE A 600 26.92 -8.06 -19.51
CA ILE A 600 26.78 -6.62 -19.24
C ILE A 600 25.37 -6.18 -19.63
N TYR A 601 24.60 -5.69 -18.66
CA TYR A 601 23.17 -5.40 -18.87
C TYR A 601 22.91 -3.93 -19.26
N ASP A 602 23.78 -3.00 -18.85
CA ASP A 602 23.71 -1.57 -19.20
C ASP A 602 24.87 -1.17 -20.13
N ASN A 603 25.19 0.13 -20.22
CA ASN A 603 26.33 0.61 -21.00
C ASN A 603 27.53 0.99 -20.12
N ASN A 604 27.50 0.65 -18.83
CA ASN A 604 28.51 1.04 -17.87
C ASN A 604 29.64 0.00 -17.83
N ILE A 605 30.85 0.46 -18.14
CA ILE A 605 32.08 -0.32 -17.97
C ILE A 605 33.11 0.54 -17.22
N LYS A 606 33.94 -0.09 -16.40
CA LYS A 606 34.95 0.60 -15.60
C LYS A 606 36.35 0.43 -16.20
N PRO A 607 37.22 1.45 -16.16
CA PRO A 607 38.63 1.27 -16.48
C PRO A 607 39.24 0.13 -15.66
N GLY A 608 40.00 -0.75 -16.31
CA GLY A 608 40.57 -1.97 -15.73
C GLY A 608 39.70 -3.22 -15.85
N GLN A 609 38.41 -3.10 -16.24
CA GLN A 609 37.54 -4.26 -16.47
C GLN A 609 38.01 -5.08 -17.67
N LYS A 610 38.07 -6.42 -17.54
CA LYS A 610 38.44 -7.32 -18.65
C LYS A 610 37.18 -7.82 -19.37
N LEU A 611 37.11 -7.64 -20.68
CA LEU A 611 36.00 -8.07 -21.54
C LEU A 611 36.45 -9.19 -22.49
N ARG A 612 35.71 -10.28 -22.53
CA ARG A 612 35.87 -11.40 -23.46
C ARG A 612 35.24 -11.09 -24.81
N ILE A 613 36.06 -11.20 -25.85
CA ILE A 613 35.70 -10.97 -27.25
C ILE A 613 35.87 -12.29 -28.00
N TYR A 614 34.89 -12.67 -28.81
CA TYR A 614 35.01 -13.79 -29.75
C TYR A 614 35.24 -13.25 -31.16
N ARG A 615 36.29 -13.72 -31.85
CA ARG A 615 36.50 -13.44 -33.29
C ARG A 615 35.74 -14.49 -34.09
N GLY A 616 34.80 -14.03 -34.92
CA GLY A 616 34.42 -14.81 -36.10
C GLY A 616 35.47 -14.56 -37.18
N LYS A 617 35.96 -15.61 -37.85
CA LYS A 617 36.62 -15.42 -39.15
C LYS A 617 35.55 -14.88 -40.13
N GLN A 618 35.94 -13.89 -40.94
CA GLN A 618 35.05 -13.28 -41.95
C GLN A 618 34.62 -14.28 -42.99
#